data_AF-A0A645J4I0-F1
#
_entry.id   AF-A0A645J4I0-F1
#
_cell.length_a   1.000
_cell.length_b   1.000
_cell.length_c   1.000
_cell.angle_alpha   90.00
_cell.angle_beta   90.00
_cell.angle_gamma   90.00
#
_symmetry.space_group_name_H-M   'P 1'
#
loop_
_entity.id
_entity.type
_entity.pdbx_description
1 polymer ?
#
loop_
_entity_poly.entity_id
_entity_poly.type
_entity_poly.pdbx_seq_one_letter_code
_entity_poly.pdbx_strand_id
1 'polypeptide(L)'
;MGVFGKGEKSLQTPTATIGIRGTACYIEATAAQVYFCLCYGEAEIRAPGETAILETIATTYHDHPLYLNADRQRMMVPARVINHTDAELILLESLVGRIPPFVGLGYHRY
;
A
#
# COMPACT_ATOMS: atom_id res chain seq x y z
N MET A 1 -0.22 4.41 -8.52
CA MET A 1 0.44 3.09 -8.33
C MET A 1 1.94 3.28 -8.27
N GLY A 2 2.65 2.56 -7.37
CA GLY A 2 4.11 2.60 -7.29
C GLY A 2 4.71 1.26 -6.91
N VAL A 3 5.90 0.96 -7.45
CA VAL A 3 6.71 -0.22 -7.14
C VAL A 3 8.02 0.21 -6.51
N PHE A 4 8.44 -0.46 -5.44
CA PHE A 4 9.55 -0.02 -4.61
C PHE A 4 10.58 -1.14 -4.44
N GLY A 5 11.85 -0.83 -4.74
CA GLY A 5 13.00 -1.69 -4.45
C GLY A 5 13.11 -2.06 -2.96
N LYS A 6 13.93 -3.06 -2.63
CA LYS A 6 14.34 -3.31 -1.24
C LYS A 6 15.05 -2.09 -0.64
N GLY A 7 15.07 -2.02 0.69
CA GLY A 7 15.69 -0.93 1.45
C GLY A 7 14.66 -0.02 2.11
N GLU A 8 15.16 0.90 2.94
CA GLU A 8 14.31 1.75 3.77
C GLU A 8 13.66 2.86 2.94
N LYS A 9 12.33 2.81 2.83
CA LYS A 9 11.54 3.82 2.13
C LYS A 9 10.35 4.22 3.00
N SER A 10 9.98 5.48 2.90
CA SER A 10 8.85 6.05 3.63
C SER A 10 8.01 6.90 2.69
N LEU A 11 6.70 6.68 2.71
CA LEU A 11 5.71 7.49 2.02
C LEU A 11 5.08 8.43 3.04
N GLN A 12 5.22 9.73 2.81
CA GLN A 12 4.65 10.77 3.66
C GLN A 12 3.36 11.25 3.00
N THR A 13 2.24 11.14 3.72
CA THR A 13 0.92 11.54 3.24
C THR A 13 0.26 12.46 4.27
N PRO A 14 -0.84 13.17 3.93
CA PRO A 14 -1.50 14.07 4.88
C PRO A 14 -1.98 13.40 6.17
N THR A 15 -2.35 12.12 6.12
CA THR A 15 -2.97 11.40 7.25
C THR A 15 -2.12 10.29 7.83
N ALA A 16 -1.02 9.90 7.16
CA ALA A 16 -0.15 8.82 7.62
C ALA A 16 1.29 8.93 7.09
N THR A 17 2.21 8.36 7.86
CA THR A 17 3.55 7.98 7.42
C THR A 17 3.57 6.46 7.23
N ILE A 18 3.91 6.00 6.02
CA ILE A 18 3.89 4.58 5.66
C ILE A 18 5.32 4.12 5.37
N GLY A 19 5.89 3.29 6.23
CA GLY A 19 7.18 2.64 6.01
C GLY A 19 7.03 1.39 5.16
N ILE A 20 7.86 1.23 4.14
CA ILE A 20 7.83 0.08 3.23
C ILE A 20 9.25 -0.48 2.99
N ARG A 21 9.34 -1.79 2.79
CA ARG A 21 10.61 -2.55 2.69
C ARG A 21 10.70 -3.42 1.42
N GLY A 22 10.32 -2.86 0.28
CA GLY A 22 10.30 -3.58 -1.00
C GLY A 22 8.95 -4.25 -1.25
N THR A 23 8.12 -3.57 -2.03
CA THR A 23 6.69 -3.86 -2.19
C THR A 23 6.15 -3.07 -3.39
N ALA A 24 4.87 -3.24 -3.70
CA ALA A 24 4.09 -2.31 -4.50
C ALA A 24 2.82 -1.87 -3.75
N CYS A 25 2.42 -0.63 -3.96
CA CYS A 25 1.19 -0.11 -3.38
C CYS A 25 0.50 0.93 -4.28
N TYR A 26 -0.80 1.05 -4.09
CA TYR A 26 -1.61 2.11 -4.66
C TYR A 26 -2.05 3.10 -3.60
N ILE A 27 -1.98 4.40 -3.92
CA ILE A 27 -2.36 5.50 -3.03
C ILE A 27 -3.17 6.53 -3.81
N GLU A 28 -4.29 6.97 -3.22
CA GLU A 28 -4.96 8.22 -3.54
C GLU A 28 -5.02 9.08 -2.27
N ALA A 29 -4.53 10.31 -2.34
CA ALA A 29 -4.40 11.17 -1.16
C ALA A 29 -5.17 12.48 -1.32
N THR A 30 -5.98 12.78 -0.30
CA THR A 30 -6.57 14.11 -0.07
C THR A 30 -6.10 14.62 1.30
N ALA A 31 -6.39 15.87 1.63
CA ALA A 31 -6.07 16.41 2.95
C ALA A 31 -6.80 15.69 4.10
N ALA A 32 -8.00 15.14 3.85
CA ALA A 32 -8.84 14.54 4.88
C ALA A 32 -8.70 13.01 4.97
N GLN A 33 -8.31 12.37 3.86
CA GLN A 33 -8.31 10.91 3.74
C GLN A 33 -7.29 10.45 2.70
N VAL A 34 -6.63 9.33 2.99
CA VAL A 34 -5.74 8.63 2.08
C VAL A 34 -6.27 7.22 1.87
N TYR A 35 -6.56 6.84 0.64
CA TYR A 35 -6.73 5.44 0.28
C TYR A 35 -5.35 4.79 0.13
N PHE A 36 -5.18 3.60 0.70
CA PHE A 36 -3.95 2.82 0.62
C PHE A 36 -4.26 1.36 0.38
N CYS A 37 -3.76 0.82 -0.73
CA CYS A 37 -3.75 -0.62 -0.99
C CYS A 37 -2.29 -1.09 -1.03
N LEU A 38 -1.91 -1.95 -0.08
CA LEU A 38 -0.66 -2.70 -0.16
C LEU A 38 -0.91 -3.93 -1.03
N CYS A 39 -0.29 -3.98 -2.20
CA CYS A 39 -0.60 -5.02 -3.18
C CYS A 39 0.06 -6.35 -2.84
N TYR A 40 1.23 -6.31 -2.19
CA TYR A 40 1.90 -7.47 -1.59
C TYR A 40 3.02 -7.01 -0.65
N GLY A 41 3.52 -7.89 0.20
CA GLY A 41 4.64 -7.60 1.10
C GLY A 41 4.17 -6.93 2.40
N GLU A 42 5.01 -6.10 2.99
CA GLU A 42 4.79 -5.52 4.32
C GLU A 42 4.90 -4.00 4.32
N ALA A 43 4.06 -3.36 5.14
CA ALA A 43 4.12 -1.94 5.43
C ALA A 43 3.82 -1.65 6.91
N GLU A 44 4.47 -0.63 7.45
CA GLU A 44 4.23 -0.11 8.79
C GLU A 44 3.55 1.25 8.69
N ILE A 45 2.40 1.41 9.33
CA ILE A 45 1.61 2.64 9.32
C ILE A 45 1.83 3.38 10.65
N ARG A 46 2.09 4.68 10.55
CA ARG A 46 2.26 5.60 11.67
C ARG A 46 1.41 6.84 11.44
N ALA A 47 1.00 7.50 12.52
CA ALA A 47 0.42 8.83 12.39
C ALA A 47 1.49 9.84 11.93
N PRO A 48 1.10 10.95 11.27
CA PRO A 48 2.05 11.96 10.81
C PRO A 48 2.89 12.51 11.96
N GLY A 49 4.21 12.47 11.80
CA GLY A 49 5.17 12.98 12.79
C GLY A 49 5.38 12.10 14.02
N GLU A 50 4.73 10.93 14.10
CA GLU A 50 4.90 9.99 15.20
C GLU A 50 5.89 8.86 14.84
N THR A 51 6.58 8.34 15.85
CA THR A 51 7.51 7.21 15.72
C THR A 51 6.85 5.87 16.03
N ALA A 52 5.78 5.87 16.84
CA ALA A 52 5.03 4.68 17.22
C ALA A 52 4.33 4.06 16.01
N ILE A 53 4.48 2.75 15.84
CA ILE A 53 3.76 1.97 14.84
C ILE A 53 2.32 1.82 15.33
N LEU A 54 1.37 2.26 14.51
CA LEU A 54 -0.05 2.02 14.75
C LEU A 54 -0.44 0.62 14.30
N GLU A 55 0.05 0.22 13.13
CA GLU A 55 -0.23 -1.08 12.55
C GLU A 55 0.90 -1.52 11.62
N THR A 56 1.17 -2.83 11.60
CA THR A 56 1.99 -3.47 10.58
C THR A 56 1.07 -4.37 9.76
N ILE A 57 0.96 -4.07 8.47
CA ILE A 57 0.15 -4.86 7.54
C ILE A 57 1.07 -5.74 6.69
N ALA A 58 0.63 -6.98 6.47
CA ALA A 58 1.28 -7.94 5.59
C ALA A 58 0.23 -8.48 4.62
N THR A 59 0.55 -8.47 3.34
CA THR A 59 -0.37 -8.84 2.26
C THR A 59 0.33 -9.76 1.27
N THR A 60 -0.41 -10.73 0.74
CA THR A 60 0.07 -11.58 -0.36
C THR A 60 -0.50 -11.15 -1.71
N TYR A 61 -1.66 -10.52 -1.66
CA TYR A 61 -2.36 -9.88 -2.76
C TYR A 61 -3.12 -8.65 -2.20
N HIS A 62 -4.02 -8.01 -2.95
CA HIS A 62 -4.76 -6.80 -2.54
C HIS A 62 -5.80 -7.04 -1.40
N ASP A 63 -5.40 -7.78 -0.37
CA ASP A 63 -6.25 -8.43 0.64
C ASP A 63 -6.60 -7.49 1.80
N HIS A 64 -5.87 -6.38 1.96
CA HIS A 64 -6.06 -5.43 3.05
C HIS A 64 -6.03 -3.95 2.61
N PRO A 65 -6.96 -3.49 1.74
CA PRO A 65 -7.07 -2.08 1.40
C PRO A 65 -7.63 -1.26 2.58
N LEU A 66 -7.15 -0.04 2.76
CA LEU A 66 -7.49 0.84 3.87
C LEU A 66 -7.83 2.26 3.40
N TYR A 67 -8.75 2.90 4.10
CA TYR A 67 -8.82 4.36 4.20
C TYR A 67 -8.14 4.81 5.50
N LEU A 68 -7.17 5.71 5.35
CA LEU A 68 -6.43 6.36 6.42
C LEU A 68 -6.97 7.78 6.60
N ASN A 69 -7.84 7.98 7.59
CA ASN A 69 -8.52 9.24 7.85
C ASN A 69 -7.67 10.16 8.74
N ALA A 70 -7.79 11.48 8.52
CA ALA A 70 -7.20 12.49 9.41
C ALA A 70 -7.81 12.44 10.82
N ASP A 71 -9.05 11.98 10.93
CA ASP A 71 -9.72 11.74 12.21
C ASP A 71 -9.12 10.52 12.92
N ARG A 72 -8.37 10.80 13.98
CA ARG A 72 -7.70 9.80 14.82
C ARG A 72 -8.66 8.82 15.51
N GLN A 73 -9.94 9.14 15.67
CA GLN A 73 -10.90 8.20 16.28
C GLN A 73 -11.26 7.04 15.35
N ARG A 74 -11.20 7.26 14.03
CA ARG A 74 -11.47 6.26 12.99
C ARG A 74 -10.38 6.31 11.93
N MET A 75 -9.13 6.31 12.39
CA MET A 75 -7.99 6.53 11.51
C MET A 75 -7.90 5.47 10.43
N MET A 76 -8.14 4.19 10.73
CA MET A 76 -7.98 3.08 9.79
C MET A 76 -9.31 2.38 9.57
N VAL A 77 -9.80 2.37 8.33
CA VAL A 77 -11.07 1.77 7.94
C VAL A 77 -10.86 0.82 6.77
N PRO A 78 -11.31 -0.45 6.84
CA PRO A 78 -11.24 -1.36 5.71
C PRO A 78 -11.90 -0.80 4.44
N ALA A 79 -11.28 -1.05 3.30
CA ALA A 79 -11.75 -0.60 2.00
C ALA A 79 -11.80 -1.75 0.99
N ARG A 80 -12.31 -1.46 -0.21
CA ARG A 80 -12.26 -2.36 -1.36
C ARG A 80 -11.10 -1.98 -2.27
N VAL A 81 -10.69 -2.89 -3.15
CA VAL A 81 -9.75 -2.57 -4.22
C VAL A 81 -10.42 -1.58 -5.18
N ILE A 82 -9.76 -0.45 -5.45
CA ILE A 82 -10.24 0.57 -6.39
C ILE A 82 -9.09 1.09 -7.26
N ASN A 83 -9.43 1.49 -8.50
CA ASN A 83 -8.63 2.35 -9.37
C ASN A 83 -7.20 1.88 -9.70
N HIS A 84 -6.89 0.60 -9.49
CA HIS A 84 -5.68 -0.05 -10.00
C HIS A 84 -5.93 -1.51 -10.34
N THR A 85 -5.11 -2.05 -11.23
CA THR A 85 -5.23 -3.44 -11.71
C THR A 85 -3.91 -4.20 -11.61
N ASP A 86 -4.00 -5.53 -11.69
CA ASP A 86 -2.81 -6.39 -11.76
C ASP A 86 -1.95 -6.11 -12.99
N ALA A 87 -2.55 -5.73 -14.11
CA ALA A 87 -1.82 -5.44 -15.34
C ALA A 87 -0.89 -4.24 -15.18
N GLU A 88 -1.36 -3.18 -14.52
CA GLU A 88 -0.55 -1.99 -14.21
C GLU A 88 0.61 -2.33 -13.27
N LEU A 89 0.33 -3.12 -12.23
CA LEU A 89 1.35 -3.58 -11.29
C LEU A 89 2.41 -4.45 -11.98
N ILE A 90 1.98 -5.47 -12.74
CA ILE A 90 2.88 -6.35 -13.49
C ILE A 90 3.76 -5.55 -14.44
N LEU A 91 3.19 -4.58 -15.16
CA LEU A 91 3.95 -3.70 -16.04
C LEU A 91 5.03 -2.94 -15.26
N LEU A 92 4.69 -2.27 -14.16
CA LEU A 92 5.65 -1.51 -13.37
C LEU A 92 6.76 -2.38 -12.76
N GLU A 93 6.43 -3.56 -12.26
CA GLU A 93 7.42 -4.54 -11.77
C GLU A 93 8.38 -4.98 -12.89
N SER A 94 7.85 -5.22 -14.11
CA SER A 94 8.66 -5.65 -15.24
C SER A 94 9.69 -4.59 -15.67
N LEU A 95 9.35 -3.30 -15.57
CA LEU A 95 10.25 -2.19 -15.89
C LEU A 95 11.46 -2.13 -14.95
N VAL A 96 11.36 -2.74 -13.77
CA VAL A 96 12.47 -2.86 -12.80
C VAL A 96 12.99 -4.30 -12.70
N GLY A 97 12.67 -5.16 -13.66
CA GLY A 97 13.20 -6.52 -13.75
C GLY A 97 12.66 -7.47 -12.68
N ARG A 98 11.44 -7.24 -12.19
CA ARG A 98 10.80 -8.03 -11.14
C ARG A 98 9.47 -8.61 -11.61
N ILE A 99 8.98 -9.59 -10.87
CA ILE A 99 7.69 -10.24 -11.09
C ILE A 99 6.94 -10.20 -9.74
N PRO A 100 5.69 -9.71 -9.69
CA PRO A 100 4.90 -9.76 -8.46
C PRO A 100 4.75 -11.20 -7.94
N PRO A 101 4.74 -11.42 -6.62
CA PRO A 101 4.74 -12.77 -6.03
C PRO A 101 3.46 -13.56 -6.29
N PHE A 102 2.37 -12.91 -6.71
CA PHE A 102 1.09 -13.56 -7.02
C PHE A 102 0.95 -14.01 -8.47
N VAL A 103 1.86 -13.62 -9.37
CA VAL A 103 1.80 -14.03 -10.79
C VAL A 103 1.97 -15.54 -10.91
N GLY A 104 1.05 -16.19 -11.61
CA GLY A 104 1.05 -17.65 -11.78
C GLY A 104 0.33 -18.44 -10.68
N LEU A 105 -0.14 -17.77 -9.62
CA LEU A 105 -0.88 -18.40 -8.52
C LEU A 105 -2.41 -18.39 -8.69
N GLY A 106 -2.91 -18.01 -9.86
CA GLY A 106 -4.35 -18.02 -10.17
C GLY A 106 -5.15 -16.85 -9.59
N TYR A 107 -4.50 -15.83 -9.02
CA TYR A 107 -5.14 -14.57 -8.68
C TYR A 107 -5.51 -13.83 -9.96
N HIS A 108 -6.81 -13.77 -10.26
CA HIS A 108 -7.34 -13.06 -11.40
C HIS A 108 -8.54 -12.21 -10.98
N ARG A 109 -8.52 -10.95 -11.43
CA ARG A 109 -9.59 -9.94 -11.43
C ARG A 109 -9.91 -9.30 -10.07
N TYR A 110 -9.30 -8.14 -9.86
CA TYR A 110 -10.07 -6.94 -9.54
C TYR A 110 -10.09 -6.02 -10.75
#